data_AF-A0A934YYM6-F1
#
_entry.id   AF-A0A934YYM6-F1
#
_cell.length_a   1.000
_cell.length_b   1.000
_cell.length_c   1.000
_cell.angle_alpha   90.00
_cell.angle_beta   90.00
_cell.angle_gamma   90.00
#
_symmetry.space_group_name_H-M   'P 1'
#
loop_
_entity.id
_entity.type
_entity.pdbx_description
1 polymer ?
#
loop_
_entity_poly.entity_id
_entity_poly.type
_entity_poly.pdbx_seq_one_letter_code
_entity_poly.pdbx_strand_id
1 'polypeptide(L)'
;MNIFFRADASIEIGSGHVMRCLVLADRLALKGASCTFVCREHTGNLISVIQERGHTVISLPAMQITVDLPIYEKWLGAAKATDTAETIALLKNTTINWLIVDHYGVDAAWELELRPFVDKIMVIDDLANRAHDCELLLDQNLGTTVPDYDELTPASCRTLLGPEYALLAPVFGEVRSKIGSKRSQRTSDRILITMGGVDKVNVTSWILKELKKTELPENSEISVVMGKTAPWIDHVRAVAKDMPWPTVVDVNVNNMAERMAQSDIGIGAAGSTSPGNGVV
;
A
#
# COMPACT_ATOMS: atom_id res chain seq x y z
N MET A 1 -16.72 13.15 13.39
CA MET A 1 -16.22 13.66 12.10
C MET A 1 -16.45 12.59 11.06
N ASN A 2 -17.00 12.93 9.90
CA ASN A 2 -17.23 11.99 8.81
C ASN A 2 -16.09 12.08 7.80
N ILE A 3 -15.39 10.97 7.59
CA ILE A 3 -14.20 10.90 6.74
C ILE A 3 -14.43 9.85 5.68
N PHE A 4 -14.30 10.26 4.42
CA PHE A 4 -14.44 9.38 3.28
C PHE A 4 -13.07 9.08 2.69
N PHE A 5 -12.84 7.86 2.24
CA PHE A 5 -11.61 7.43 1.58
C PHE A 5 -11.95 7.00 0.14
N ARG A 6 -11.26 7.53 -0.86
CA ARG A 6 -11.26 6.99 -2.22
C ARG A 6 -9.94 6.26 -2.45
N ALA A 7 -9.98 4.93 -2.34
CA ALA A 7 -8.82 4.06 -2.54
C ALA A 7 -9.29 2.71 -3.08
N ASP A 8 -8.50 2.11 -3.96
CA ASP A 8 -8.77 0.79 -4.51
C ASP A 8 -7.64 -0.19 -4.21
N ALA A 9 -7.99 -1.47 -4.19
CA ALA A 9 -7.05 -2.58 -4.22
C ALA A 9 -7.52 -3.59 -5.25
N SER A 10 -6.58 -4.29 -5.87
CA SER A 10 -6.89 -5.37 -6.82
C SER A 10 -5.65 -6.24 -7.05
N ILE A 11 -5.79 -7.29 -7.86
CA ILE A 11 -4.63 -8.04 -8.37
C ILE A 11 -3.68 -7.13 -9.17
N GLU A 12 -4.22 -6.13 -9.86
CA GLU A 12 -3.44 -5.23 -10.71
C GLU A 12 -2.79 -4.07 -9.93
N ILE A 13 -3.53 -3.49 -9.00
CA ILE A 13 -3.14 -2.33 -8.18
C ILE A 13 -2.26 -2.77 -7.00
N GLY A 14 -2.47 -3.99 -6.51
CA GLY A 14 -1.96 -4.45 -5.23
C GLY A 14 -2.80 -3.98 -4.05
N SER A 15 -2.30 -4.22 -2.84
CA SER A 15 -3.00 -3.96 -1.57
C SER A 15 -2.58 -2.66 -0.88
N GLY A 16 -1.54 -1.97 -1.40
CA GLY A 16 -0.83 -0.91 -0.70
C GLY A 16 -1.74 0.24 -0.24
N HIS A 17 -2.49 0.80 -1.19
CA HIS A 17 -3.40 1.94 -0.97
C HIS A 17 -4.41 1.66 0.15
N VAL A 18 -5.22 0.60 0.00
CA VAL A 18 -6.22 0.25 1.02
C VAL A 18 -5.58 -0.04 2.37
N MET A 19 -4.44 -0.75 2.42
CA MET A 19 -3.82 -1.10 3.71
C MET A 19 -3.26 0.13 4.46
N ARG A 20 -2.67 1.11 3.77
CA ARG A 20 -2.20 2.35 4.42
C ARG A 20 -3.37 3.26 4.82
N CYS A 21 -4.41 3.34 3.98
CA CYS A 21 -5.64 4.03 4.36
C CYS A 21 -6.32 3.39 5.58
N LEU A 22 -6.31 2.05 5.70
CA LEU A 22 -6.85 1.36 6.87
C LEU A 22 -6.08 1.70 8.16
N VAL A 23 -4.75 1.80 8.10
CA VAL A 23 -3.97 2.26 9.27
C VAL A 23 -4.43 3.66 9.70
N LEU A 24 -4.60 4.58 8.75
CA LEU A 24 -5.06 5.93 9.05
C LEU A 24 -6.51 5.92 9.60
N ALA A 25 -7.42 5.18 8.96
CA ALA A 25 -8.81 5.05 9.37
C ALA A 25 -8.95 4.45 10.78
N ASP A 26 -8.19 3.40 11.11
CA ASP A 26 -8.16 2.79 12.44
C ASP A 26 -7.78 3.82 13.51
N ARG A 27 -6.77 4.65 13.25
CA ARG A 27 -6.31 5.70 14.19
C ARG A 27 -7.30 6.86 14.30
N LEU A 28 -8.00 7.21 13.22
CA LEU A 28 -9.04 8.25 13.22
C LEU A 28 -10.30 7.76 13.93
N ALA A 29 -10.70 6.51 13.75
CA ALA A 29 -11.83 5.89 14.44
C ALA A 29 -11.63 5.85 15.95
N LEU A 30 -10.41 5.53 16.43
CA LEU A 30 -10.04 5.63 17.85
C LEU A 30 -10.18 7.06 18.42
N LYS A 31 -10.18 8.09 17.57
CA LYS A 31 -10.43 9.49 17.94
C LYS A 31 -11.89 9.92 17.73
N GLY A 32 -12.80 8.98 17.45
CA GLY A 32 -14.23 9.24 17.28
C GLY A 32 -14.64 9.69 15.88
N ALA A 33 -13.81 9.47 14.86
CA ALA A 33 -14.24 9.64 13.47
C ALA A 33 -15.07 8.45 12.97
N SER A 34 -16.00 8.71 12.06
CA SER A 34 -16.65 7.68 11.25
C SER A 34 -15.93 7.62 9.91
N CYS A 35 -15.45 6.45 9.53
CA CYS A 35 -14.68 6.24 8.30
C CYS A 35 -15.48 5.39 7.30
N THR A 36 -15.64 5.93 6.09
CA THR A 36 -16.31 5.27 4.97
C THR A 36 -15.36 5.19 3.79
N PHE A 37 -15.23 4.00 3.20
CA PHE A 37 -14.44 3.78 2.01
C PHE A 37 -15.34 3.73 0.77
N VAL A 38 -14.93 4.41 -0.28
CA VAL A 38 -15.48 4.31 -1.63
C VAL A 38 -14.48 3.52 -2.46
N CYS A 39 -14.82 2.25 -2.69
CA CYS A 39 -13.96 1.29 -3.37
C CYS A 39 -14.68 0.72 -4.59
N ARG A 40 -13.94 0.46 -5.67
CA ARG A 40 -14.47 -0.24 -6.83
C ARG A 40 -14.31 -1.74 -6.68
N GLU A 41 -15.28 -2.51 -7.19
CA GLU A 41 -15.35 -3.97 -7.11
C GLU A 41 -14.38 -4.68 -8.07
N HIS A 42 -13.11 -4.29 -8.04
CA HIS A 42 -12.07 -4.95 -8.82
C HIS A 42 -11.87 -6.41 -8.39
N THR A 43 -11.39 -7.26 -9.30
CA THR A 43 -10.95 -8.61 -8.94
C THR A 43 -9.78 -8.55 -7.95
N GLY A 44 -9.94 -9.21 -6.81
CA GLY A 44 -8.96 -9.19 -5.72
C GLY A 44 -8.99 -7.92 -4.86
N ASN A 45 -10.11 -7.19 -4.86
CA ASN A 45 -10.33 -6.08 -3.94
C ASN A 45 -10.26 -6.49 -2.46
N LEU A 46 -10.16 -5.48 -1.58
CA LEU A 46 -10.06 -5.64 -0.14
C LEU A 46 -11.31 -5.12 0.61
N ILE A 47 -12.47 -5.09 -0.04
CA ILE A 47 -13.73 -4.59 0.55
C ILE A 47 -14.07 -5.36 1.84
N SER A 48 -13.96 -6.70 1.82
CA SER A 48 -14.22 -7.53 3.00
C SER A 48 -13.26 -7.22 4.15
N VAL A 49 -11.98 -6.97 3.86
CA VAL A 49 -10.98 -6.60 4.88
C VAL A 49 -11.31 -5.26 5.53
N ILE A 50 -11.82 -4.29 4.77
CA ILE A 50 -12.25 -3.00 5.31
C ILE A 50 -13.45 -3.17 6.26
N GLN A 51 -14.43 -3.98 5.85
CA GLN A 51 -15.61 -4.29 6.66
C GLN A 51 -15.25 -5.07 7.94
N GLU A 52 -14.36 -6.05 7.85
CA GLU A 52 -13.85 -6.83 8.98
C GLU A 52 -13.12 -5.96 10.01
N ARG A 53 -12.54 -4.83 9.59
CA ARG A 53 -11.96 -3.80 10.49
C ARG A 53 -12.98 -2.82 11.07
N GLY A 54 -14.27 -2.98 10.75
CA GLY A 54 -15.36 -2.18 11.29
C GLY A 54 -15.61 -0.86 10.58
N HIS A 55 -15.02 -0.64 9.39
CA HIS A 55 -15.26 0.57 8.59
C HIS A 55 -16.39 0.33 7.58
N THR A 56 -17.12 1.40 7.23
CA THR A 56 -18.17 1.32 6.22
C THR A 56 -17.55 1.27 4.83
N VAL A 57 -18.14 0.52 3.90
CA VAL A 57 -17.73 0.52 2.48
C VAL A 57 -18.93 0.77 1.59
N ILE A 58 -18.75 1.64 0.60
CA ILE A 58 -19.66 1.83 -0.51
C ILE A 58 -18.94 1.35 -1.77
N SER A 59 -19.49 0.31 -2.39
CA SER A 59 -18.94 -0.30 -3.59
C SER A 59 -19.36 0.45 -4.85
N LEU A 60 -18.42 0.68 -5.77
CA LEU A 60 -18.66 1.10 -7.15
C LEU A 60 -18.47 -0.09 -8.10
N PRO A 61 -19.28 -0.23 -9.16
CA PRO A 61 -19.14 -1.33 -10.10
C PRO A 61 -17.83 -1.21 -10.90
N ALA A 62 -17.06 -2.29 -11.02
CA ALA A 62 -15.92 -2.32 -11.94
C ALA A 62 -16.39 -2.42 -13.40
N MET A 63 -15.80 -1.61 -14.27
CA MET A 63 -16.08 -1.61 -15.70
C MET A 63 -14.88 -2.13 -16.49
N GLN A 64 -15.16 -2.86 -17.57
CA GLN A 64 -14.11 -3.27 -18.49
C GLN A 64 -13.70 -2.08 -19.35
N ILE A 65 -12.49 -1.58 -19.13
CA ILE A 65 -11.90 -0.53 -19.96
C ILE A 65 -11.51 -1.16 -21.30
N THR A 66 -12.24 -0.79 -22.36
CA THR A 66 -12.00 -1.29 -23.73
C THR A 66 -11.03 -0.41 -24.53
N VAL A 67 -10.67 0.75 -23.99
CA VAL A 67 -9.81 1.75 -24.64
C VAL A 67 -8.39 1.63 -24.07
N ASP A 68 -7.38 1.86 -24.90
CA ASP A 68 -5.99 1.85 -24.45
C ASP A 68 -5.65 3.14 -23.69
N LEU A 69 -5.93 3.16 -22.40
CA LEU A 69 -5.59 4.25 -21.48
C LEU A 69 -4.20 4.08 -20.84
N PRO A 70 -3.58 5.17 -20.34
CA PRO A 70 -2.45 5.08 -19.44
C PRO A 70 -2.71 4.14 -18.27
N ILE A 71 -1.65 3.51 -17.75
CA ILE A 71 -1.77 2.42 -16.78
C ILE A 71 -2.55 2.81 -15.51
N TYR A 72 -2.30 4.01 -14.96
CA TYR A 72 -2.97 4.48 -13.76
C TYR A 72 -4.46 4.81 -13.98
N GLU A 73 -4.82 5.26 -15.17
CA GLU A 73 -6.23 5.46 -15.53
C GLU A 73 -6.96 4.13 -15.65
N LYS A 74 -6.31 3.10 -16.20
CA LYS A 74 -6.89 1.74 -16.24
C LYS A 74 -7.16 1.20 -14.83
N TRP A 75 -6.32 1.54 -13.86
CA TRP A 75 -6.47 1.11 -12.47
C TRP A 75 -7.71 1.68 -11.79
N LEU A 76 -8.25 2.81 -12.28
CA LEU A 76 -9.50 3.37 -11.75
C LEU A 76 -10.71 2.45 -11.96
N GLY A 77 -10.65 1.56 -12.96
CA GLY A 77 -11.72 0.60 -13.27
C GLY A 77 -13.00 1.22 -13.83
N ALA A 78 -12.94 2.49 -14.23
CA ALA A 78 -13.95 3.21 -14.98
C ALA A 78 -13.28 4.41 -15.68
N ALA A 79 -13.96 5.04 -16.63
CA ALA A 79 -13.51 6.34 -17.12
C ALA A 79 -13.53 7.37 -15.97
N LYS A 80 -12.57 8.31 -15.94
CA LYS A 80 -12.47 9.32 -14.88
C LYS A 80 -13.79 10.06 -14.65
N ALA A 81 -14.46 10.49 -15.72
CA ALA A 81 -15.76 11.16 -15.64
C ALA A 81 -16.87 10.29 -15.01
N THR A 82 -16.84 8.98 -15.24
CA THR A 82 -17.78 8.04 -14.62
C THR A 82 -17.50 7.90 -13.13
N ASP A 83 -16.23 7.71 -12.75
CA ASP A 83 -15.83 7.64 -11.33
C ASP A 83 -16.18 8.93 -10.58
N THR A 84 -15.93 10.09 -11.19
CA THR A 84 -16.34 11.40 -10.66
C THR A 84 -17.84 11.47 -10.41
N ALA A 85 -18.65 11.15 -11.43
CA ALA A 85 -20.11 11.23 -11.34
C ALA A 85 -20.69 10.25 -10.30
N GLU A 86 -20.18 9.02 -10.26
CA GLU A 86 -20.56 8.00 -9.28
C GLU A 86 -20.18 8.45 -7.87
N THR A 87 -18.94 8.92 -7.67
CA THR A 87 -18.49 9.38 -6.35
C THR A 87 -19.32 10.57 -5.88
N ILE A 88 -19.50 11.61 -6.71
CA ILE A 88 -20.36 12.77 -6.41
C ILE A 88 -21.78 12.33 -6.02
N ALA A 89 -22.36 11.36 -6.72
CA ALA A 89 -23.70 10.87 -6.41
C ALA A 89 -23.80 10.30 -4.98
N LEU A 90 -22.72 9.68 -4.48
CA LEU A 90 -22.63 9.17 -3.11
C LEU A 90 -22.44 10.28 -2.07
N LEU A 91 -21.71 11.33 -2.44
CA LEU A 91 -21.40 12.42 -1.51
C LEU A 91 -22.61 13.36 -1.30
N LYS A 92 -23.55 13.38 -2.27
CA LYS A 92 -24.78 14.18 -2.18
C LYS A 92 -25.58 13.83 -0.91
N ASN A 93 -25.95 14.87 -0.17
CA ASN A 93 -26.74 14.81 1.07
C ASN A 93 -26.00 14.24 2.30
N THR A 94 -24.67 14.08 2.23
CA THR A 94 -23.86 13.69 3.38
C THR A 94 -22.91 14.83 3.74
N THR A 95 -22.84 15.20 5.01
CA THR A 95 -21.78 16.09 5.48
C THR A 95 -20.47 15.31 5.56
N ILE A 96 -19.49 15.71 4.75
CA ILE A 96 -18.18 15.07 4.67
C ILE A 96 -17.12 16.08 5.08
N ASN A 97 -16.47 15.82 6.21
CA ASN A 97 -15.48 16.75 6.74
C ASN A 97 -14.12 16.59 6.06
N TRP A 98 -13.80 15.37 5.63
CA TRP A 98 -12.58 15.07 4.89
C TRP A 98 -12.85 14.00 3.84
N LEU A 99 -12.36 14.24 2.62
CA LEU A 99 -12.16 13.23 1.60
C LEU A 99 -10.65 12.93 1.51
N ILE A 100 -10.27 11.70 1.81
CA ILE A 100 -8.90 11.22 1.71
C ILE A 100 -8.77 10.43 0.40
N VAL A 101 -7.91 10.89 -0.50
CA VAL A 101 -7.72 10.31 -1.82
C VAL A 101 -6.39 9.59 -1.85
N ASP A 102 -6.42 8.32 -2.24
CA ASP A 102 -5.23 7.48 -2.38
C ASP A 102 -5.38 6.58 -3.61
N HIS A 103 -5.26 7.20 -4.79
CA HIS A 103 -5.47 6.53 -6.05
C HIS A 103 -4.71 7.22 -7.19
N TYR A 104 -3.91 6.48 -7.96
CA TYR A 104 -3.09 7.06 -9.04
C TYR A 104 -3.88 7.54 -10.26
N GLY A 105 -5.07 6.98 -10.49
CA GLY A 105 -5.95 7.33 -11.61
C GLY A 105 -6.72 8.64 -11.47
N VAL A 106 -6.52 9.40 -10.39
CA VAL A 106 -7.19 10.70 -10.16
C VAL A 106 -6.17 11.80 -9.83
N ASP A 107 -6.57 13.04 -10.10
CA ASP A 107 -5.74 14.24 -10.09
C ASP A 107 -6.55 15.48 -9.68
N ALA A 108 -5.93 16.66 -9.69
CA ALA A 108 -6.55 17.94 -9.37
C ALA A 108 -7.88 18.19 -10.10
N ALA A 109 -8.03 17.72 -11.35
CA ALA A 109 -9.28 17.92 -12.09
C ALA A 109 -10.44 17.12 -11.45
N TRP A 110 -10.19 15.89 -11.03
CA TRP A 110 -11.17 15.09 -10.28
C TRP A 110 -11.46 15.72 -8.92
N GLU A 111 -10.43 16.16 -8.20
CA GLU A 111 -10.56 16.76 -6.86
C GLU A 111 -11.37 18.06 -6.88
N LEU A 112 -11.15 18.91 -7.89
CA LEU A 112 -11.90 20.15 -8.12
C LEU A 112 -13.41 19.90 -8.32
N GLU A 113 -13.78 18.83 -9.03
CA GLU A 113 -15.19 18.47 -9.24
C GLU A 113 -15.87 17.99 -7.94
N LEU A 114 -15.11 17.41 -7.00
CA LEU A 114 -15.62 16.92 -5.72
C LEU A 114 -15.61 17.98 -4.62
N ARG A 115 -14.76 19.02 -4.72
CA ARG A 115 -14.62 20.10 -3.75
C ARG A 115 -15.95 20.73 -3.28
N PRO A 116 -16.98 20.93 -4.13
CA PRO A 116 -18.27 21.47 -3.66
C PRO A 116 -19.05 20.56 -2.69
N PHE A 117 -18.66 19.29 -2.55
CA PHE A 117 -19.38 18.28 -1.77
C PHE A 117 -18.66 17.87 -0.48
N VAL A 118 -17.47 18.42 -0.21
CA VAL A 118 -16.61 18.05 0.92
C VAL A 118 -16.00 19.29 1.56
N ASP A 119 -15.81 19.28 2.88
CA ASP A 119 -15.22 20.44 3.56
C ASP A 119 -13.72 20.57 3.25
N LYS A 120 -13.00 19.45 3.17
CA LYS A 120 -11.56 19.36 2.93
C LYS A 120 -11.17 18.08 2.19
N ILE A 121 -10.06 18.14 1.48
CA ILE A 121 -9.42 17.06 0.74
C ILE A 121 -8.01 16.86 1.29
N MET A 122 -7.68 15.59 1.56
CA MET A 122 -6.32 15.14 1.81
C MET A 122 -5.92 14.15 0.70
N VAL A 123 -4.72 14.27 0.17
CA VAL A 123 -4.18 13.36 -0.83
C VAL A 123 -3.00 12.59 -0.23
N ILE A 124 -2.97 11.28 -0.46
CA ILE A 124 -1.78 10.45 -0.27
C ILE A 124 -1.16 10.25 -1.66
N ASP A 125 0.02 10.85 -1.86
CA ASP A 125 0.79 10.70 -3.10
C ASP A 125 2.20 10.22 -2.78
N ASP A 126 2.78 9.45 -3.71
CA ASP A 126 4.13 8.89 -3.58
C ASP A 126 4.88 8.89 -4.92
N LEU A 127 4.38 9.68 -5.89
CA LEU A 127 4.92 9.77 -7.25
C LEU A 127 5.40 11.18 -7.62
N ALA A 128 4.84 12.23 -7.02
CA ALA A 128 5.13 13.63 -7.34
C ALA A 128 5.12 13.92 -8.86
N ASN A 129 4.12 13.39 -9.57
CA ASN A 129 4.07 13.41 -11.03
C ASN A 129 2.78 14.02 -11.62
N ARG A 130 1.88 14.49 -10.76
CA ARG A 130 0.61 15.10 -11.15
C ARG A 130 0.18 16.14 -10.13
N ALA A 131 -0.60 17.10 -10.59
CA ALA A 131 -1.12 18.15 -9.72
C ALA A 131 -2.28 17.62 -8.87
N HIS A 132 -2.41 18.17 -7.67
CA HIS A 132 -3.45 17.90 -6.69
C HIS A 132 -4.02 19.20 -6.14
N ASP A 133 -5.34 19.31 -6.06
CA ASP A 133 -6.08 20.38 -5.40
C ASP A 133 -6.58 19.91 -4.03
N CYS A 134 -5.75 20.09 -3.00
CA CYS A 134 -6.01 19.59 -1.64
C CYS A 134 -5.50 20.53 -0.55
N GLU A 135 -6.06 20.41 0.66
CA GLU A 135 -5.60 21.17 1.84
C GLU A 135 -4.42 20.49 2.54
N LEU A 136 -4.27 19.18 2.36
CA LEU A 136 -3.23 18.37 2.98
C LEU A 136 -2.71 17.32 2.00
N LEU A 137 -1.41 17.33 1.71
CA LEU A 137 -0.73 16.27 0.98
C LEU A 137 0.17 15.48 1.92
N LEU A 138 0.12 14.16 1.83
CA LEU A 138 0.97 13.22 2.54
C LEU A 138 1.79 12.41 1.54
N ASP A 139 3.10 12.51 1.63
CA ASP A 139 4.04 11.61 0.97
C ASP A 139 5.02 11.05 2.01
N GLN A 140 4.92 9.75 2.23
CA GLN A 140 5.69 9.06 3.28
C GLN A 140 7.06 8.56 2.80
N ASN A 141 7.42 8.76 1.53
CA ASN A 141 8.62 8.18 0.96
C ASN A 141 9.89 8.82 1.50
N LEU A 142 10.93 7.99 1.63
CA LEU A 142 12.26 8.47 1.98
C LEU A 142 12.84 9.27 0.81
N GLY A 143 13.30 10.48 1.10
CA GLY A 143 13.94 11.34 0.10
C GLY A 143 13.00 12.32 -0.59
N THR A 144 11.69 12.23 -0.34
CA THR A 144 10.74 13.27 -0.79
C THR A 144 11.01 14.59 -0.06
N THR A 145 11.00 15.67 -0.82
CA THR A 145 11.27 17.03 -0.37
C THR A 145 10.19 18.02 -0.84
N VAL A 146 10.13 19.19 -0.19
CA VAL A 146 9.14 20.23 -0.55
C VAL A 146 9.19 20.63 -2.04
N PRO A 147 10.38 20.81 -2.66
CA PRO A 147 10.49 21.13 -4.09
C PRO A 147 9.82 20.13 -5.04
N ASP A 148 9.65 18.87 -4.64
CA ASP A 148 8.99 17.86 -5.47
C ASP A 148 7.50 18.19 -5.70
N TYR A 149 6.89 19.03 -4.84
CA TYR A 149 5.47 19.39 -4.88
C TYR A 149 5.18 20.89 -5.07
N ASP A 150 6.20 21.74 -5.21
CA ASP A 150 6.05 23.22 -5.29
C ASP A 150 5.06 23.68 -6.38
N GLU A 151 5.03 22.98 -7.52
CA GLU A 151 4.12 23.27 -8.65
C GLU A 151 2.97 22.26 -8.80
N LEU A 152 2.92 21.25 -7.91
CA LEU A 152 1.93 20.19 -7.96
C LEU A 152 0.81 20.38 -6.94
N THR A 153 0.89 21.38 -6.07
CA THR A 153 -0.13 21.67 -5.06
C THR A 153 -0.42 23.16 -4.94
N PRO A 154 -1.62 23.56 -4.48
CA PRO A 154 -1.90 24.95 -4.16
C PRO A 154 -0.91 25.50 -3.14
N ALA A 155 -0.58 26.78 -3.21
CA ALA A 155 0.27 27.45 -2.22
C ALA A 155 -0.27 27.40 -0.77
N SER A 156 -1.56 27.09 -0.60
CA SER A 156 -2.20 26.90 0.71
C SER A 156 -2.18 25.46 1.21
N CYS A 157 -1.76 24.51 0.37
CA CYS A 157 -1.65 23.09 0.73
C CYS A 157 -0.56 22.90 1.78
N ARG A 158 -0.89 22.16 2.84
CA ARG A 158 0.11 21.71 3.79
C ARG A 158 0.69 20.38 3.32
N THR A 159 2.00 20.25 3.28
CA THR A 159 2.69 19.00 2.95
C THR A 159 3.20 18.29 4.22
N LEU A 160 3.03 16.98 4.27
CA LEU A 160 3.59 16.06 5.26
C LEU A 160 4.50 15.09 4.51
N LEU A 161 5.79 15.39 4.47
CA LEU A 161 6.76 14.69 3.62
C LEU A 161 7.76 13.92 4.47
N GLY A 162 8.04 12.68 4.09
CA GLY A 162 9.06 11.84 4.71
C GLY A 162 8.54 10.73 5.64
N PRO A 163 9.45 9.82 6.03
CA PRO A 163 9.11 8.60 6.77
C PRO A 163 8.58 8.86 8.19
N GLU A 164 8.73 10.06 8.74
CA GLU A 164 8.11 10.45 10.01
C GLU A 164 6.57 10.46 9.95
N TYR A 165 6.00 10.57 8.75
CA TYR A 165 4.56 10.51 8.51
C TYR A 165 4.09 9.15 7.98
N ALA A 166 4.96 8.15 7.96
CA ALA A 166 4.62 6.83 7.42
C ALA A 166 3.42 6.20 8.14
N LEU A 167 2.45 5.76 7.34
CA LEU A 167 1.23 5.10 7.81
C LEU A 167 1.51 3.63 8.14
N LEU A 168 2.30 3.41 9.20
CA LEU A 168 2.70 2.08 9.67
C LEU A 168 1.76 1.57 10.77
N ALA A 169 1.41 0.29 10.70
CA ALA A 169 0.62 -0.35 11.75
C ALA A 169 1.39 -0.32 13.09
N PRO A 170 0.74 -0.02 14.23
CA PRO A 170 1.41 0.15 15.52
C PRO A 170 2.31 -1.03 15.94
N VAL A 171 1.93 -2.25 15.57
CA VAL A 171 2.68 -3.48 15.86
C VAL A 171 4.15 -3.42 15.38
N PHE A 172 4.45 -2.73 14.27
CA PHE A 172 5.82 -2.58 13.78
C PHE A 172 6.69 -1.78 14.75
N GLY A 173 6.15 -0.72 15.36
CA GLY A 173 6.85 0.07 16.38
C GLY A 173 7.03 -0.71 17.67
N GLU A 174 6.00 -1.43 18.11
CA GLU A 174 6.04 -2.27 19.31
C GLU A 174 7.09 -3.39 19.19
N VAL A 175 7.09 -4.12 18.07
CA VAL A 175 8.06 -5.19 17.82
C VAL A 175 9.49 -4.62 17.74
N ARG A 176 9.69 -3.50 17.03
CA ARG A 176 11.00 -2.84 16.94
C ARG A 176 11.55 -2.47 18.32
N SER A 177 10.71 -1.92 19.19
CA SER A 177 11.14 -1.53 20.56
C SER A 177 11.61 -2.72 21.41
N LYS A 178 11.03 -3.91 21.20
CA LYS A 178 11.34 -5.13 21.97
C LYS A 178 12.62 -5.82 21.53
N ILE A 179 13.09 -5.56 20.31
CA ILE A 179 14.19 -6.33 19.70
C ILE A 179 15.58 -5.79 20.07
N GLY A 180 15.68 -4.55 20.54
CA GLY A 180 16.93 -3.99 21.09
C GLY A 180 18.14 -4.20 20.16
N SER A 181 19.35 -4.27 20.73
CA SER A 181 20.60 -4.56 20.00
C SER A 181 20.82 -6.05 19.67
N LYS A 182 19.81 -6.92 19.84
CA LYS A 182 19.98 -8.39 19.74
C LYS A 182 20.35 -8.91 18.35
N ARG A 183 20.33 -8.04 17.32
CA ARG A 183 20.79 -8.39 15.97
C ARG A 183 22.28 -8.72 15.92
N SER A 184 23.12 -8.10 16.75
CA SER A 184 24.57 -8.33 16.72
C SER A 184 25.04 -9.66 17.33
N GLN A 185 24.11 -10.47 17.87
CA GLN A 185 24.43 -11.73 18.54
C GLN A 185 23.97 -12.96 17.76
N ARG A 186 23.44 -12.78 16.55
CA ARG A 186 22.95 -13.89 15.73
C ARG A 186 24.10 -14.53 14.95
N THR A 187 24.03 -15.84 14.82
CA THR A 187 25.03 -16.66 14.13
C THR A 187 24.61 -17.01 12.71
N SER A 188 23.32 -16.95 12.38
CA SER A 188 22.74 -17.29 11.07
C SER A 188 22.18 -16.06 10.36
N ASP A 189 22.41 -15.94 9.05
CA ASP A 189 21.83 -14.88 8.23
C ASP A 189 20.39 -15.25 7.83
N ARG A 190 19.41 -14.52 8.36
CA ARG A 190 18.00 -14.67 7.99
C ARG A 190 17.62 -13.68 6.90
N ILE A 191 17.32 -14.22 5.72
CA ILE A 191 16.88 -13.45 4.55
C ILE A 191 15.36 -13.52 4.46
N LEU A 192 14.69 -12.37 4.51
CA LEU A 192 13.27 -12.25 4.22
C LEU A 192 13.07 -11.76 2.79
N ILE A 193 12.26 -12.49 2.01
CA ILE A 193 11.86 -12.11 0.66
C ILE A 193 10.36 -11.81 0.67
N THR A 194 9.96 -10.63 0.24
CA THR A 194 8.56 -10.24 0.08
C THR A 194 8.36 -9.23 -1.05
N MET A 195 7.51 -9.57 -2.02
CA MET A 195 7.17 -8.68 -3.13
C MET A 195 5.81 -7.98 -2.93
N GLY A 196 5.36 -7.90 -1.67
CA GLY A 196 4.06 -7.34 -1.31
C GLY A 196 2.90 -8.30 -1.55
N GLY A 197 1.71 -7.73 -1.76
CA GLY A 197 0.46 -8.50 -1.74
C GLY A 197 0.23 -9.43 -2.94
N VAL A 198 0.80 -9.13 -4.11
CA VAL A 198 0.43 -9.86 -5.35
C VAL A 198 1.62 -10.51 -6.06
N ASP A 199 2.79 -9.87 -6.13
CA ASP A 199 3.92 -10.38 -6.92
C ASP A 199 3.53 -10.81 -8.35
N LYS A 200 2.84 -9.92 -9.07
CA LYS A 200 2.16 -10.26 -10.34
C LYS A 200 3.08 -10.91 -11.39
N VAL A 201 4.34 -10.49 -11.46
CA VAL A 201 5.31 -10.97 -12.46
C VAL A 201 6.29 -12.03 -11.93
N ASN A 202 6.01 -12.60 -10.74
CA ASN A 202 6.79 -13.68 -10.14
C ASN A 202 8.26 -13.31 -9.87
N VAL A 203 8.50 -12.09 -9.38
CA VAL A 203 9.85 -11.62 -9.03
C VAL A 203 10.44 -12.49 -7.92
N THR A 204 9.60 -13.00 -7.01
CA THR A 204 10.05 -13.90 -5.94
C THR A 204 10.78 -15.14 -6.48
N SER A 205 10.25 -15.78 -7.53
CA SER A 205 10.92 -16.94 -8.13
C SER A 205 12.24 -16.56 -8.81
N TRP A 206 12.31 -15.37 -9.40
CA TRP A 206 13.54 -14.86 -9.98
C TRP A 206 14.59 -14.63 -8.88
N ILE A 207 14.23 -13.98 -7.78
CA ILE A 207 15.13 -13.76 -6.62
C ILE A 207 15.67 -15.09 -6.10
N LEU A 208 14.82 -16.09 -5.88
CA LEU A 208 15.26 -17.41 -5.41
C LEU A 208 16.26 -18.06 -6.39
N LYS A 209 16.02 -17.95 -7.70
CA LYS A 209 16.93 -18.46 -8.73
C LYS A 209 18.28 -17.73 -8.74
N GLU A 210 18.30 -16.43 -8.50
CA GLU A 210 19.55 -15.67 -8.41
C GLU A 210 20.30 -15.96 -7.11
N LEU A 211 19.61 -16.03 -5.97
CA LEU A 211 20.23 -16.43 -4.69
C LEU A 211 20.89 -17.80 -4.77
N LYS A 212 20.30 -18.76 -5.52
CA LYS A 212 20.88 -20.08 -5.75
C LYS A 212 22.25 -20.04 -6.45
N LYS A 213 22.58 -18.93 -7.14
CA LYS A 213 23.87 -18.71 -7.81
C LYS A 213 24.88 -17.97 -6.94
N THR A 214 24.47 -17.47 -5.78
CA THR A 214 25.34 -16.75 -4.85
C THR A 214 25.95 -17.68 -3.81
N GLU A 215 27.07 -17.28 -3.21
CA GLU A 215 27.64 -17.95 -2.04
C GLU A 215 27.07 -17.29 -0.77
N LEU A 216 26.03 -17.89 -0.18
CA LEU A 216 25.56 -17.53 1.16
C LEU A 216 26.18 -18.47 2.20
N PRO A 217 26.36 -18.01 3.46
CA PRO A 217 26.79 -18.88 4.56
C PRO A 217 25.95 -20.17 4.67
N GLU A 218 26.58 -21.28 5.06
CA GLU A 218 25.91 -22.59 5.15
C GLU A 218 24.69 -22.59 6.08
N ASN A 219 24.69 -21.71 7.08
CA ASN A 219 23.62 -21.57 8.06
C ASN A 219 22.61 -20.46 7.74
N SER A 220 22.60 -19.95 6.51
CA SER A 220 21.57 -19.00 6.07
C SER A 220 20.18 -19.65 6.03
N GLU A 221 19.17 -18.87 6.37
CA GLU A 221 17.75 -19.27 6.31
C GLU A 221 16.98 -18.28 5.43
N ILE A 222 16.12 -18.78 4.55
CA ILE A 222 15.31 -17.96 3.65
C ILE A 222 13.83 -18.08 4.05
N SER A 223 13.22 -16.95 4.38
CA SER A 223 11.78 -16.83 4.61
C SER A 223 11.16 -16.05 3.47
N VAL A 224 10.26 -16.67 2.71
CA VAL A 224 9.46 -16.01 1.68
C VAL A 224 8.07 -15.75 2.23
N VAL A 225 7.59 -14.52 2.12
CA VAL A 225 6.22 -14.13 2.47
C VAL A 225 5.50 -13.66 1.22
N MET A 226 4.36 -14.28 0.90
CA MET A 226 3.50 -13.92 -0.22
C MET A 226 2.09 -13.56 0.25
N GLY A 227 1.43 -12.65 -0.45
CA GLY A 227 0.01 -12.35 -0.19
C GLY A 227 -0.91 -13.48 -0.67
N LYS A 228 -2.12 -13.53 -0.10
CA LYS A 228 -3.14 -14.56 -0.40
C LYS A 228 -3.52 -14.61 -1.89
N THR A 229 -3.47 -13.48 -2.57
CA THR A 229 -3.89 -13.30 -3.97
C THR A 229 -2.73 -13.44 -4.95
N ALA A 230 -1.53 -13.81 -4.49
CA ALA A 230 -0.38 -13.96 -5.36
C ALA A 230 -0.56 -15.18 -6.30
N PRO A 231 -0.44 -15.02 -7.64
CA PRO A 231 -0.77 -16.08 -8.58
C PRO A 231 0.30 -17.19 -8.65
N TRP A 232 1.49 -16.95 -8.10
CA TRP A 232 2.65 -17.83 -8.26
C TRP A 232 3.02 -18.65 -7.02
N ILE A 233 2.15 -18.72 -6.01
CA ILE A 233 2.44 -19.38 -4.72
C ILE A 233 2.97 -20.81 -4.91
N ASP A 234 2.29 -21.62 -5.72
CA ASP A 234 2.67 -23.03 -5.90
C ASP A 234 3.98 -23.17 -6.69
N HIS A 235 4.22 -22.29 -7.66
CA HIS A 235 5.49 -22.24 -8.38
C HIS A 235 6.63 -21.83 -7.46
N VAL A 236 6.46 -20.79 -6.63
CA VAL A 236 7.47 -20.35 -5.65
C VAL A 236 7.77 -21.44 -4.64
N ARG A 237 6.75 -22.18 -4.17
CA ARG A 237 6.94 -23.36 -3.29
C ARG A 237 7.75 -24.46 -3.97
N ALA A 238 7.58 -24.67 -5.27
CA ALA A 238 8.40 -25.64 -6.00
C ALA A 238 9.86 -25.19 -6.08
N VAL A 239 10.12 -23.93 -6.43
CA VAL A 239 11.49 -23.37 -6.47
C VAL A 239 12.15 -23.42 -5.10
N ALA A 240 11.41 -23.12 -4.03
CA ALA A 240 11.91 -23.14 -2.65
C ALA A 240 12.41 -24.53 -2.20
N LYS A 241 11.77 -25.61 -2.67
CA LYS A 241 12.21 -26.99 -2.36
C LYS A 241 13.56 -27.34 -2.98
N ASP A 242 13.93 -26.68 -4.07
CA ASP A 242 15.18 -26.91 -4.79
C ASP A 242 16.32 -26.00 -4.32
N MET A 243 16.12 -25.22 -3.26
CA MET A 243 17.14 -24.33 -2.70
C MET A 243 18.15 -25.11 -1.85
N PRO A 244 19.44 -24.73 -1.88
CA PRO A 244 20.46 -25.36 -1.03
C PRO A 244 20.34 -24.94 0.44
N TRP A 245 19.67 -23.82 0.73
CA TRP A 245 19.39 -23.35 2.10
C TRP A 245 17.94 -23.62 2.52
N PRO A 246 17.67 -23.83 3.82
CA PRO A 246 16.31 -23.92 4.34
C PRO A 246 15.46 -22.74 3.87
N THR A 247 14.43 -23.04 3.06
CA THR A 247 13.56 -22.03 2.45
C THR A 247 12.11 -22.33 2.78
N VAL A 248 11.47 -21.42 3.52
CA VAL A 248 10.06 -21.53 3.91
C VAL A 248 9.23 -20.51 3.13
N VAL A 249 8.09 -20.93 2.58
CA VAL A 249 7.15 -20.06 1.87
C VAL A 249 5.84 -19.99 2.63
N ASP A 250 5.62 -18.86 3.29
CA ASP A 250 4.41 -18.57 4.05
C ASP A 250 3.49 -17.62 3.29
N VAL A 251 2.18 -17.84 3.42
CA VAL A 251 1.15 -17.08 2.69
C VAL A 251 0.24 -16.38 3.68
N ASN A 252 -0.04 -15.09 3.44
CA ASN A 252 -1.01 -14.30 4.19
C ASN A 252 -0.75 -14.29 5.71
N VAL A 253 0.51 -14.03 6.09
CA VAL A 253 0.94 -14.00 7.49
C VAL A 253 0.37 -12.78 8.22
N ASN A 254 0.10 -12.93 9.51
CA ASN A 254 -0.35 -11.84 10.40
C ASN A 254 0.78 -11.29 11.29
N ASN A 255 1.98 -11.88 11.23
CA ASN A 255 3.14 -11.56 12.08
C ASN A 255 4.31 -10.99 11.27
N MET A 256 4.02 -10.12 10.30
CA MET A 256 5.03 -9.55 9.40
C MET A 256 6.06 -8.70 10.16
N ALA A 257 5.63 -7.96 11.18
CA ALA A 257 6.52 -7.15 12.01
C ALA A 257 7.58 -8.01 12.70
N GLU A 258 7.18 -9.14 13.27
CA GLU A 258 8.07 -10.10 13.91
C GLU A 258 9.05 -10.69 12.90
N ARG A 259 8.58 -11.08 11.71
CA ARG A 259 9.43 -11.63 10.64
C ARG A 259 10.48 -10.63 10.21
N MET A 260 10.10 -9.40 9.87
CA MET A 260 11.03 -8.35 9.47
C MET A 260 12.09 -8.07 10.54
N ALA A 261 11.70 -8.13 11.80
CA ALA A 261 12.61 -7.83 12.89
C ALA A 261 13.47 -9.04 13.32
N GLN A 262 13.03 -10.25 12.96
CA GLN A 262 13.81 -11.50 13.03
C GLN A 262 14.74 -11.71 11.84
N SER A 263 14.58 -10.95 10.77
CA SER A 263 15.48 -10.97 9.62
C SER A 263 16.65 -10.01 9.76
N ASP A 264 17.74 -10.40 9.12
CA ASP A 264 18.99 -9.64 9.04
C ASP A 264 19.09 -8.93 7.69
N ILE A 265 18.56 -9.55 6.64
CA ILE A 265 18.43 -9.00 5.29
C ILE A 265 16.97 -9.06 4.84
N GLY A 266 16.47 -7.99 4.23
CA GLY A 266 15.15 -7.96 3.61
C GLY A 266 15.28 -7.62 2.12
N ILE A 267 14.73 -8.47 1.26
CA ILE A 267 14.63 -8.25 -0.19
C ILE A 267 13.15 -8.07 -0.52
N GLY A 268 12.80 -6.96 -1.16
CA GLY A 268 11.41 -6.73 -1.52
C GLY A 268 11.13 -5.59 -2.46
N ALA A 269 9.86 -5.43 -2.82
CA ALA A 269 9.39 -4.34 -3.67
C ALA A 269 9.56 -2.97 -2.99
N ALA A 270 9.71 -1.91 -3.79
CA ALA A 270 9.75 -0.52 -3.34
C ALA A 270 8.35 0.05 -2.99
N GLY A 271 7.50 -0.75 -2.35
CA GLY A 271 6.15 -0.36 -1.91
C GLY A 271 6.04 -0.21 -0.40
N SER A 272 4.81 -0.19 0.14
CA SER A 272 4.56 -0.03 1.58
C SER A 272 5.13 -1.15 2.47
N THR A 273 5.50 -2.29 1.90
CA THR A 273 6.20 -3.39 2.59
C THR A 273 7.71 -3.39 2.34
N SER A 274 8.28 -2.31 1.82
CA SER A 274 9.71 -2.20 1.57
C SER A 274 10.48 -2.46 2.88
N PRO A 275 11.41 -3.43 2.92
CA PRO A 275 12.27 -3.64 4.07
C PRO A 275 13.23 -2.45 4.21
N GLY A 276 12.85 -1.46 5.04
CA GLY A 276 13.71 -0.33 5.39
C GLY A 276 14.93 -0.77 6.20
N ASN A 277 15.97 -1.22 5.51
CA ASN A 277 17.41 -1.12 5.76
C ASN A 277 18.13 -2.19 4.92
N GLY A 278 18.65 -1.80 3.75
CA GLY A 278 19.68 -2.56 3.03
C GLY A 278 19.28 -3.08 1.65
N VAL A 279 19.87 -2.43 0.65
CA VAL A 279 20.10 -2.87 -0.75
C VAL A 279 18.94 -2.69 -1.74
N VAL A 280 19.18 -1.74 -2.66
CA VAL A 280 18.59 -1.63 -4.00
C VAL A 280 19.18 -2.71 -4.90
#